data_AF-A0AAN1WGZ3-F1
#
_entry.id   AF-A0AAN1WGZ3-F1
#
_cell.length_a   1.000
_cell.length_b   1.000
_cell.length_c   1.000
_cell.angle_alpha   90.00
_cell.angle_beta   90.00
_cell.angle_gamma   90.00
#
_symmetry.space_group_name_H-M   'P 1'
#
loop_
_entity.id
_entity.type
_entity.pdbx_description
1 polymer ?
#
loop_
_entity_poly.entity_id
_entity_poly.type
_entity_poly.pdbx_seq_one_letter_code
_entity_poly.pdbx_strand_id
1 'polypeptide(L)' 'MSDEYDDVLDNDASSDTVSSDMEAVNSIESSDAERERARLQLEADIEAFLANGGQIQSVDVNVMADPPKRPQSNYGGQPI' A
#
# COMPACT_ATOMS: atom_id res chain seq x y z
N MET A 1 -1.92 -20.81 -40.05
CA MET A 1 -1.61 -21.20 -38.66
C MET A 1 -2.22 -20.16 -37.76
N SER A 2 -3.36 -20.50 -37.18
CA SER A 2 -4.02 -19.77 -36.12
C SER A 2 -4.76 -20.85 -35.36
N ASP A 3 -4.02 -21.49 -34.46
CA ASP A 3 -4.54 -22.46 -33.51
C ASP A 3 -5.55 -21.72 -32.62
N GLU A 4 -6.83 -21.95 -32.93
CA GLU A 4 -7.99 -21.60 -32.12
C GLU A 4 -7.95 -22.52 -30.89
N TYR A 5 -7.32 -22.06 -29.81
CA TYR A 5 -7.40 -22.75 -28.53
C TYR A 5 -8.78 -22.51 -27.94
N ASP A 6 -9.57 -23.57 -28.04
CA ASP A 6 -10.85 -23.89 -27.43
C ASP A 6 -10.88 -23.52 -25.92
N ASP A 7 -11.65 -22.48 -25.59
CA ASP A 7 -11.88 -22.00 -24.23
C ASP A 7 -12.93 -22.90 -23.53
N VAL A 8 -12.49 -24.06 -23.08
CA VAL A 8 -13.30 -24.98 -22.26
C VAL A 8 -13.23 -24.56 -20.79
N LEU A 9 -13.89 -23.45 -20.45
CA LEU A 9 -14.26 -23.18 -19.06
C LEU A 9 -15.46 -24.06 -18.70
N ASP A 10 -15.15 -25.20 -18.09
CA ASP A 10 -16.09 -26.12 -17.45
C ASP A 10 -16.75 -25.42 -16.25
N ASN A 11 -17.81 -24.66 -16.53
CA ASN A 11 -18.66 -24.05 -15.52
C ASN A 11 -19.70 -25.10 -15.07
N ASP A 12 -19.23 -26.07 -14.27
CA ASP A 12 -20.11 -27.01 -13.57
C ASP A 12 -20.99 -26.23 -12.60
N ALA A 13 -22.25 -26.06 -13.00
CA ALA A 13 -23.26 -25.29 -12.30
C ALA A 13 -23.58 -25.92 -10.93
N SER A 14 -22.86 -25.48 -9.90
CA SER A 14 -23.35 -25.60 -8.51
C SER A 14 -24.37 -24.49 -8.26
N SER A 15 -25.63 -24.84 -8.48
CA SER A 15 -26.82 -24.04 -8.16
C SER A 15 -27.02 -23.92 -6.64
N ASP A 16 -26.10 -23.23 -5.95
CA ASP A 16 -26.27 -22.70 -4.59
C ASP A 16 -25.42 -21.41 -4.41
N THR A 17 -25.41 -20.58 -5.46
CA THR A 17 -24.57 -19.37 -5.60
C THR A 17 -25.39 -18.09 -5.79
N VAL A 18 -26.67 -18.08 -5.38
CA VAL A 18 -27.52 -16.87 -5.44
C VAL A 18 -27.71 -16.21 -4.07
N SER A 19 -27.24 -16.85 -2.99
CA SER A 19 -27.35 -16.31 -1.62
C SER A 19 -26.00 -15.78 -1.07
N SER A 20 -24.87 -16.34 -1.52
CA SER A 20 -23.53 -15.86 -1.11
C SER A 20 -23.02 -14.67 -1.94
N ASP A 21 -23.50 -14.54 -3.18
CA ASP A 21 -23.09 -13.46 -4.09
C ASP A 21 -23.59 -12.08 -3.60
N MET A 22 -24.81 -12.03 -3.02
CA MET A 22 -25.40 -10.81 -2.45
C MET A 22 -24.63 -10.29 -1.21
N GLU A 23 -24.10 -11.18 -0.38
CA GLU A 23 -23.28 -10.82 0.79
C GLU A 23 -21.86 -10.39 0.37
N ALA A 24 -21.31 -11.01 -0.68
CA ALA A 24 -20.00 -10.64 -1.22
C ALA A 24 -20.03 -9.26 -1.88
N VAL A 25 -21.06 -8.93 -2.65
CA VAL A 25 -21.19 -7.58 -3.26
C VAL A 25 -21.37 -6.49 -2.19
N ASN A 26 -22.17 -6.73 -1.14
CA ASN A 26 -22.30 -5.80 -0.01
C ASN A 26 -20.98 -5.61 0.75
N SER A 27 -20.20 -6.68 0.92
CA SER A 27 -18.87 -6.61 1.55
C SER A 27 -17.87 -5.83 0.68
N ILE A 28 -17.93 -6.00 -0.64
CA ILE A 28 -17.10 -5.24 -1.59
C ILE A 28 -17.47 -3.75 -1.58
N GLU A 29 -18.77 -3.40 -1.64
CA GLU A 29 -19.23 -2.00 -1.58
C GLU A 29 -18.84 -1.32 -0.25
N SER A 30 -18.88 -2.06 0.85
CA SER A 30 -18.39 -1.60 2.16
C SER A 30 -16.89 -1.34 2.12
N SER A 31 -16.12 -2.25 1.51
CA SER A 31 -14.66 -2.12 1.39
C SER A 31 -14.23 -0.95 0.51
N ASP A 32 -15.00 -0.64 -0.54
CA ASP A 32 -14.73 0.51 -1.41
C ASP A 32 -15.10 1.81 -0.70
N ALA A 33 -16.20 1.84 0.07
CA ALA A 33 -16.53 2.98 0.92
C ALA A 33 -15.45 3.25 1.99
N GLU A 34 -14.86 2.21 2.57
CA GLU A 34 -13.73 2.33 3.51
C GLU A 34 -12.46 2.85 2.84
N ARG A 35 -12.12 2.33 1.65
CA ARG A 35 -10.99 2.84 0.86
C ARG A 35 -11.17 4.29 0.47
N GLU A 36 -12.39 4.68 0.08
CA GLU A 36 -12.70 6.07 -0.26
C GLU A 36 -12.54 6.98 0.95
N ARG A 37 -13.02 6.55 2.13
CA ARG A 37 -12.77 7.28 3.39
C ARG A 37 -11.28 7.41 3.70
N ALA A 38 -10.51 6.34 3.53
CA ALA A 38 -9.07 6.38 3.75
C ALA A 38 -8.37 7.32 2.76
N ARG A 39 -8.82 7.37 1.51
CA ARG A 39 -8.32 8.28 0.49
C ARG A 39 -8.61 9.75 0.84
N LEU A 40 -9.84 10.07 1.22
CA LEU A 40 -10.23 11.42 1.64
C LEU A 40 -9.45 11.89 2.87
N GLN A 41 -9.26 11.01 3.86
CA GLN A 41 -8.46 11.31 5.04
C GLN A 41 -7.00 11.61 4.67
N LEU A 42 -6.42 10.78 3.80
CA LEU A 42 -5.04 10.94 3.35
C LEU A 42 -4.86 12.23 2.54
N GLU A 43 -5.83 12.60 1.69
CA GLU A 43 -5.83 13.87 0.96
C GLU A 43 -5.85 15.06 1.93
N ALA A 44 -6.71 15.05 2.95
CA ALA A 44 -6.76 16.09 3.98
C ALA A 44 -5.44 16.19 4.77
N ASP A 45 -4.84 15.06 5.13
CA ASP A 45 -3.56 15.02 5.86
C ASP A 45 -2.40 15.56 5.00
N ILE A 46 -2.40 15.28 3.69
CA ILE A 46 -1.43 15.85 2.75
C ILE A 46 -1.59 17.36 2.67
N GLU A 47 -2.81 17.86 2.51
CA GLU A 47 -3.08 19.31 2.45
C GLU A 47 -2.61 20.02 3.72
N ALA A 48 -2.91 19.45 4.90
CA ALA A 48 -2.47 19.99 6.17
C ALA A 48 -0.93 19.97 6.30
N PHE A 49 -0.27 18.91 5.84
CA PHE A 49 1.20 18.82 5.85
C PHE A 49 1.83 19.92 4.98
N LEU A 50 1.31 20.13 3.77
CA LEU A 50 1.79 21.17 2.85
C LEU A 50 1.51 22.58 3.40
N ALA A 51 0.33 22.82 3.98
CA ALA A 51 -0.05 24.11 4.57
C ALA A 51 0.82 24.47 5.79
N ASN A 52 1.24 23.49 6.58
CA ASN A 52 2.16 23.68 7.70
C ASN A 52 3.62 23.90 7.28
N GLY A 53 3.90 23.98 5.97
CA GLY A 53 5.24 24.19 5.43
C GLY A 53 6.06 22.91 5.23
N GLY A 54 5.41 21.75 5.29
CA GLY A 54 6.00 20.48 4.87
C GLY A 54 6.25 20.45 3.36
N GLN A 55 7.29 19.72 2.93
CA GLN A 55 7.63 19.54 1.52
C GLN A 55 7.79 18.06 1.19
N ILE A 56 7.35 17.67 -0.01
CA ILE A 56 7.51 16.30 -0.52
C ILE A 56 8.85 16.22 -1.23
N GLN A 57 9.72 15.31 -0.77
CA GLN A 57 11.03 15.06 -1.39
C GLN A 57 10.96 13.78 -2.22
N SER A 58 11.38 13.86 -3.48
CA SER A 58 11.58 12.68 -4.32
C SER A 58 12.95 12.08 -4.03
N VAL A 59 13.01 10.78 -3.73
CA VAL A 59 14.23 10.05 -3.43
C VAL A 59 14.45 9.00 -4.50
N ASP A 60 15.61 9.03 -5.16
CA ASP A 60 15.96 8.04 -6.18
C ASP A 60 16.18 6.65 -5.54
N VAL A 61 15.89 5.60 -6.30
CA VAL A 61 15.95 4.20 -5.85
C VAL A 61 17.34 3.79 -5.33
N ASN A 62 18.40 4.46 -5.79
CA ASN A 62 19.79 4.15 -5.43
C ASN A 62 20.35 5.05 -4.30
N VAL A 63 19.50 5.86 -3.65
CA VAL A 63 19.92 6.68 -2.51
C VAL A 63 19.95 5.80 -1.26
N MET A 64 21.17 5.50 -0.80
CA MET A 64 21.40 4.90 0.51
C MET A 64 21.96 5.97 1.42
N ALA A 65 21.38 6.16 2.61
CA ALA A 65 21.98 7.02 3.62
C ALA A 65 23.34 6.44 4.05
N ASP A 66 24.30 7.31 4.38
CA ASP A 66 25.58 6.87 4.98
C ASP A 66 25.24 6.03 6.22
N PRO A 67 25.66 4.75 6.28
CA PRO A 67 25.35 3.90 7.42
C PRO A 67 25.83 4.56 8.73
N PRO A 68 25.14 4.30 9.85
CA PRO A 68 25.51 4.87 11.13
C PRO A 68 26.97 4.53 11.45
N LYS A 69 27.77 5.57 11.71
CA LYS A 69 29.19 5.41 12.05
C LYS A 69 29.31 4.74 13.41
N ARG A 70 30.31 3.86 13.54
CA ARG A 70 30.63 3.25 14.84
C ARG A 70 30.90 4.34 15.87
N PRO A 71 30.29 4.26 17.07
CA PRO A 71 30.58 5.22 18.12
C PRO A 71 32.07 5.16 18.45
N GLN A 72 32.73 6.32 18.48
CA GLN A 72 34.10 6.41 18.98
C GLN A 72 34.03 6.37 20.50
N SER A 73 34.70 5.40 21.13
CA SER A 73 34.88 5.41 22.58
C SER A 73 35.92 6.48 22.92
N ASN A 74 35.47 7.60 23.50
CA ASN A 74 36.35 8.60 24.10
C ASN A 74 36.81 8.19 25.52
N TYR A 75 36.59 6.93 25.91
CA TYR A 75 37.01 6.43 27.22
C TYR A 75 38.54 6.34 27.28
N GLY A 76 39.15 7.11 28.19
CA GLY A 76 40.61 7.21 28.36
C GLY A 76 41.27 8.43 27.73
N GLY A 77 40.52 9.34 27.11
CA GLY A 77 41.03 10.63 26.59
C GLY A 77 41.10 11.75 27.63
N GLN A 78 40.48 11.57 28.79
CA GLN A 78 40.66 12.46 29.93
C GLN A 78 41.92 12.02 30.71
N PRO A 79 42.92 12.91 30.91
CA PRO A 79 44.04 12.59 31.80
C PRO A 79 43.50 12.36 33.22
N ILE A 80 44.00 11.29 33.86
CA ILE A 80 43.75 10.95 35.26
C ILE A 80 44.67 11.71 36.20
#